data_AF-A0A2G9UBS8-F1
#
_entry.id   AF-A0A2G9UBS8-F1
#
_cell.length_a   1.000
_cell.length_b   1.000
_cell.length_c   1.000
_cell.angle_alpha   90.00
_cell.angle_beta   90.00
_cell.angle_gamma   90.00
#
_symmetry.space_group_name_H-M   'P 1'
#
loop_
_entity.id
_entity.type
_entity.pdbx_description
1 polymer ?
#
loop_
_entity_poly.entity_id
_entity_poly.type
_entity_poly.pdbx_seq_one_letter_code
_entity_poly.pdbx_strand_id
1 'polypeptide(L)'
;MSERVEAYLAKNKKAAKGDVADIWLKFEQLYARKLWHQLTQEIRSAQANPAFTASLNQKEFYDGFISEFEHRINALQLVEIALPIAKFIFEKDKEAAYEFLAKIEKTVSKDKTT
;
A
#
# COMPACT_ATOMS: atom_id res chain seq x y z
N MET A 1 -4.39 -9.26 14.64
CA MET A 1 -4.75 -8.47 13.45
C MET A 1 -4.72 -7.03 13.91
N SER A 2 -4.23 -6.10 13.10
CA SER A 2 -4.17 -4.70 13.52
C SER A 2 -5.56 -4.09 13.36
N GLU A 3 -6.25 -3.83 14.47
CA GLU A 3 -7.60 -3.25 14.49
C GLU A 3 -7.70 -1.95 13.66
N ARG A 4 -6.59 -1.18 13.63
CA ARG A 4 -6.43 0.02 12.79
C ARG A 4 -6.55 -0.27 11.29
N VAL A 5 -5.93 -1.34 10.83
CA VAL A 5 -5.93 -1.76 9.42
C VAL A 5 -7.33 -2.22 9.02
N GLU A 6 -7.96 -3.05 9.86
CA GLU A 6 -9.32 -3.54 9.61
C GLU A 6 -10.33 -2.38 9.54
N ALA A 7 -10.24 -1.44 10.48
CA ALA A 7 -11.06 -0.23 10.47
C ALA A 7 -10.82 0.62 9.20
N TYR A 8 -9.56 0.75 8.77
CA TYR A 8 -9.20 1.46 7.55
C TYR A 8 -9.78 0.79 6.30
N LEU A 9 -9.60 -0.54 6.15
CA LEU A 9 -10.15 -1.32 5.04
C LEU A 9 -11.67 -1.22 5.00
N ALA A 10 -12.35 -1.43 6.14
CA ALA A 10 -13.80 -1.37 6.23
C ALA A 10 -14.35 0.02 5.89
N LYS A 11 -13.68 1.10 6.33
CA LYS A 11 -14.05 2.48 6.00
C LYS A 11 -13.95 2.74 4.50
N ASN A 12 -12.83 2.37 3.88
CA ASN A 12 -12.62 2.61 2.45
C ASN A 12 -13.52 1.74 1.57
N LYS A 13 -13.76 0.48 1.97
CA LYS A 13 -14.72 -0.42 1.32
C LYS A 13 -16.13 0.14 1.30
N LYS A 14 -16.59 0.77 2.39
CA LYS A 14 -17.91 1.43 2.46
C LYS A 14 -18.02 2.66 1.58
N ALA A 15 -16.92 3.41 1.43
CA ALA A 15 -16.86 4.60 0.57
C ALA A 15 -16.74 4.23 -0.92
N ALA A 16 -16.11 3.10 -1.21
CA ALA A 16 -15.92 2.56 -2.55
C ALA A 16 -17.23 2.07 -3.18
N LYS A 17 -17.31 2.16 -4.51
CA LYS A 17 -18.44 1.64 -5.31
C LYS A 17 -17.92 0.87 -6.53
N GLY A 18 -18.69 -0.13 -6.98
CA GLY A 18 -18.34 -0.95 -8.15
C GLY A 18 -17.04 -1.73 -7.97
N ASP A 19 -16.20 -1.76 -9.01
CA ASP A 19 -14.90 -2.46 -9.02
C ASP A 19 -13.98 -2.11 -7.85
N VAL A 20 -13.98 -0.85 -7.39
CA VAL A 20 -13.11 -0.43 -6.27
C VAL A 20 -13.51 -1.13 -4.97
N ALA A 21 -14.81 -1.39 -4.76
CA ALA A 21 -15.28 -2.11 -3.56
C ALA A 21 -14.84 -3.58 -3.57
N ASP A 22 -14.78 -4.21 -4.74
CA ASP A 22 -14.28 -5.58 -4.91
C ASP A 22 -12.78 -5.67 -4.60
N ILE A 23 -11.99 -4.68 -5.05
CA ILE A 23 -10.57 -4.56 -4.70
C ILE A 23 -10.38 -4.50 -3.17
N TRP A 24 -11.14 -3.65 -2.47
CA TRP A 24 -11.04 -3.55 -1.00
C TRP A 24 -11.45 -4.85 -0.31
N LEU A 25 -12.47 -5.55 -0.81
CA LEU A 25 -12.86 -6.86 -0.31
C LEU A 25 -11.73 -7.89 -0.45
N LYS A 26 -11.04 -7.90 -1.60
CA LYS A 26 -9.88 -8.79 -1.80
C LYS A 26 -8.74 -8.46 -0.87
N PHE A 27 -8.42 -7.18 -0.63
CA PHE A 27 -7.41 -6.79 0.34
C PHE A 27 -7.71 -7.32 1.74
N GLU A 28 -8.96 -7.18 2.19
CA GLU A 28 -9.42 -7.69 3.48
C GLU A 28 -9.25 -9.21 3.58
N GLN A 29 -9.64 -9.97 2.54
CA GLN A 29 -9.49 -11.43 2.51
C GLN A 29 -8.02 -11.88 2.50
N LEU A 30 -7.18 -11.25 1.66
CA LEU A 30 -5.76 -11.58 1.56
C LEU A 30 -5.02 -11.22 2.85
N TYR A 31 -5.36 -10.08 3.46
CA TYR A 31 -4.83 -9.65 4.75
C TYR A 31 -5.23 -10.61 5.88
N ALA A 32 -6.51 -10.98 5.97
CA ALA A 32 -7.01 -11.92 6.98
C ALA A 32 -6.33 -13.29 6.86
N ARG A 33 -6.05 -13.74 5.62
CA ARG A 33 -5.30 -14.98 5.33
C ARG A 33 -3.79 -14.82 5.44
N LYS A 34 -3.28 -13.62 5.74
CA LYS A 34 -1.84 -13.29 5.81
C LYS A 34 -1.09 -13.64 4.51
N LEU A 35 -1.76 -13.52 3.37
CA LEU A 35 -1.19 -13.78 2.05
C LEU A 35 -0.46 -12.53 1.53
N TRP A 36 0.66 -12.18 2.16
CA TRP A 36 1.38 -10.94 1.89
C TRP A 36 1.82 -10.81 0.44
N HIS A 37 2.31 -11.89 -0.16
CA HIS A 37 2.75 -11.87 -1.55
C HIS A 37 1.59 -11.53 -2.50
N GLN A 38 0.48 -12.25 -2.40
CA GLN A 38 -0.71 -11.99 -3.21
C GLN A 38 -1.31 -10.62 -2.91
N LEU A 39 -1.27 -10.17 -1.64
CA LEU A 39 -1.75 -8.86 -1.24
C LEU A 39 -1.00 -7.73 -1.96
N THR A 40 0.33 -7.79 -2.01
CA THR A 40 1.10 -6.77 -2.75
C THR A 40 0.86 -6.79 -4.25
N GLN A 41 0.63 -7.98 -4.83
CA GLN A 41 0.28 -8.11 -6.24
C GLN A 41 -1.07 -7.45 -6.52
N GLU A 42 -2.07 -7.72 -5.67
CA GLU A 42 -3.39 -7.10 -5.80
C GLU A 42 -3.32 -5.58 -5.60
N ILE A 43 -2.48 -5.10 -4.66
CA ILE A 43 -2.26 -3.66 -4.47
C ILE A 43 -1.66 -3.04 -5.73
N ARG A 44 -0.70 -3.70 -6.37
CA ARG A 44 -0.11 -3.21 -7.62
C ARG A 44 -1.16 -3.15 -8.73
N SER A 45 -1.99 -4.19 -8.87
CA SER A 45 -3.11 -4.21 -9.81
C SER A 45 -4.09 -3.07 -9.55
N ALA A 46 -4.39 -2.80 -8.28
CA ALA A 46 -5.23 -1.67 -7.88
C ALA A 46 -4.57 -0.32 -8.19
N GLN A 47 -3.26 -0.16 -7.98
CA GLN A 47 -2.52 1.05 -8.32
C GLN A 47 -2.47 1.30 -9.83
N ALA A 48 -2.48 0.23 -10.65
CA ALA A 48 -2.62 0.35 -12.09
C ALA A 48 -4.02 0.80 -12.52
N ASN A 49 -5.03 0.69 -11.65
CA ASN A 49 -6.38 1.17 -11.91
C ASN A 49 -6.49 2.67 -11.56
N PRO A 50 -6.66 3.57 -12.55
CA PRO A 50 -6.77 5.00 -12.31
C PRO A 50 -8.01 5.37 -11.48
N ALA A 51 -9.10 4.59 -11.54
CA ALA A 51 -10.28 4.84 -10.72
C ALA A 51 -10.00 4.62 -9.22
N PHE A 52 -9.17 3.63 -8.89
CA PHE A 52 -8.73 3.38 -7.53
C PHE A 52 -7.82 4.51 -7.04
N THR A 53 -6.76 4.82 -7.79
CA THR A 53 -5.76 5.82 -7.38
C THR A 53 -6.29 7.25 -7.36
N ALA A 54 -7.29 7.57 -8.20
CA ALA A 54 -7.98 8.86 -8.14
C ALA A 54 -8.92 8.99 -6.93
N SER A 55 -9.44 7.86 -6.43
CA SER A 55 -10.41 7.85 -5.33
C SER A 55 -9.80 7.95 -3.93
N LEU A 56 -8.48 7.74 -3.79
CA LEU A 56 -7.81 7.72 -2.49
C LEU A 56 -6.43 8.36 -2.51
N ASN A 57 -5.97 8.78 -1.34
CA ASN A 57 -4.63 9.31 -1.17
C ASN A 57 -3.62 8.17 -0.97
N GLN A 58 -2.74 7.96 -1.95
CA GLN A 58 -1.75 6.88 -1.91
C GLN A 58 -0.79 6.98 -0.70
N LYS A 59 -0.52 8.21 -0.21
CA LYS A 59 0.30 8.43 0.98
C LYS A 59 -0.37 7.87 2.24
N GLU A 60 -1.65 8.19 2.44
CA GLU A 60 -2.43 7.68 3.57
C GLU A 60 -2.65 6.17 3.47
N PHE A 61 -2.78 5.65 2.25
CA PHE A 61 -2.86 4.22 2.01
C PHE A 61 -1.59 3.49 2.45
N TYR A 62 -0.42 4.07 2.18
CA TYR A 62 0.83 3.51 2.68
C TYR A 62 0.89 3.50 4.21
N ASP A 63 0.65 4.64 4.86
CA ASP A 63 0.76 4.73 6.31
C ASP A 63 -0.30 3.88 7.04
N GLY A 64 -1.54 3.91 6.53
CA GLY A 64 -2.67 3.21 7.12
C GLY A 64 -2.65 1.70 6.91
N PHE A 65 -2.06 1.21 5.81
CA PHE A 65 -2.13 -0.19 5.41
C PHE A 65 -0.76 -0.83 5.11
N ILE A 66 -0.02 -0.32 4.13
CA ILE A 66 1.23 -0.96 3.65
C ILE A 66 2.31 -1.01 4.74
N SER A 67 2.42 0.05 5.55
CA SER A 67 3.41 0.14 6.63
C SER A 67 3.25 -0.96 7.69
N GLU A 68 2.10 -1.63 7.76
CA GLU A 68 1.92 -2.75 8.69
C GLU A 68 2.71 -3.96 8.21
N PHE A 69 2.57 -4.35 6.94
CA PHE A 69 3.18 -5.57 6.41
C PHE A 69 4.46 -5.32 5.59
N GLU A 70 4.99 -4.10 5.53
CA GLU A 70 6.24 -3.79 4.79
C GLU A 70 7.43 -4.66 5.24
N HIS A 71 7.46 -5.06 6.52
CA HIS A 71 8.49 -5.92 7.10
C HIS A 71 8.25 -7.43 6.88
N ARG A 72 7.10 -7.80 6.29
CA ARG A 72 6.70 -9.19 6.02
C ARG A 72 6.92 -9.59 4.56
N ILE A 73 7.17 -8.61 3.70
CA ILE A 73 7.37 -8.79 2.26
C ILE A 73 8.82 -8.51 1.91
N ASN A 74 9.29 -9.06 0.79
CA ASN A 74 10.65 -8.82 0.35
C ASN A 74 10.83 -7.37 -0.14
N ALA A 75 12.09 -6.91 -0.15
CA ALA A 75 12.46 -5.59 -0.62
C ALA A 75 11.92 -5.27 -2.03
N LEU A 76 11.95 -6.25 -2.94
CA LEU A 76 11.51 -6.07 -4.32
C LEU A 76 10.02 -5.71 -4.38
N GLN A 77 9.16 -6.49 -3.71
CA GLN A 77 7.72 -6.24 -3.72
C GLN A 77 7.38 -4.91 -3.06
N LEU A 78 8.08 -4.54 -1.98
CA LEU A 78 7.89 -3.26 -1.31
C LEU A 78 8.20 -2.10 -2.25
N VAL A 79 9.36 -2.13 -2.92
CA VAL A 79 9.75 -1.07 -3.87
C VAL A 79 8.74 -0.98 -5.02
N GLU A 80 8.29 -2.10 -5.56
CA GLU A 80 7.35 -2.10 -6.68
C GLU A 80 6.00 -1.43 -6.36
N ILE A 81 5.47 -1.59 -5.14
CA ILE A 81 4.26 -0.88 -4.71
C ILE A 81 4.55 0.52 -4.18
N ALA A 82 5.77 0.80 -3.70
CA ALA A 82 6.14 2.11 -3.14
C ALA A 82 6.53 3.13 -4.23
N LEU A 83 7.11 2.69 -5.36
CA LEU A 83 7.47 3.57 -6.48
C LEU A 83 6.29 4.43 -7.01
N PRO A 84 5.12 3.86 -7.35
CA PRO A 84 3.98 4.65 -7.80
C PRO A 84 3.49 5.61 -6.71
N ILE A 85 3.55 5.21 -5.43
CA ILE A 85 3.20 6.07 -4.27
C ILE A 85 4.16 7.23 -4.15
N ALA A 86 5.47 6.98 -4.23
CA ALA A 86 6.49 8.01 -4.21
C ALA A 86 6.28 9.02 -5.33
N LYS A 87 5.95 8.54 -6.54
CA LYS A 87 5.65 9.41 -7.69
C LYS A 87 4.41 10.27 -7.43
N PHE A 88 3.32 9.69 -6.91
CA PHE A 88 2.11 10.44 -6.54
C PHE A 88 2.39 11.50 -5.47
N ILE A 89 3.20 11.16 -4.46
CA ILE A 89 3.62 12.12 -3.43
C ILE A 89 4.47 13.21 -4.07
N PHE A 90 5.42 12.87 -4.95
CA PHE A 90 6.33 13.82 -5.59
C PHE A 90 5.60 14.86 -6.45
N GLU A 91 4.52 14.47 -7.12
CA GLU A 91 3.67 15.40 -7.87
C GLU A 91 2.96 16.43 -6.97
N LYS A 92 2.73 16.10 -5.69
CA LYS A 92 2.10 17.00 -4.72
C LYS A 92 3.11 17.76 -3.86
N ASP A 93 4.13 17.07 -3.37
CA ASP A 93 5.12 17.53 -2.42
C ASP A 93 6.44 16.79 -2.65
N LYS A 94 7.44 17.53 -3.17
CA LYS A 94 8.75 16.97 -3.51
C LYS A 94 9.52 16.56 -2.26
N GLU A 95 9.49 17.37 -1.21
CA GLU A 95 10.24 17.12 0.02
C GLU A 95 9.71 15.85 0.72
N ALA A 96 8.39 15.73 0.85
CA ALA A 96 7.76 14.55 1.43
C ALA A 96 8.04 13.27 0.61
N ALA A 97 8.22 13.38 -0.71
CA ALA A 97 8.57 12.24 -1.54
C ALA A 97 10.02 11.78 -1.32
N TYR A 98 10.95 12.72 -1.14
CA TYR A 98 12.33 12.38 -0.77
C TYR A 98 12.38 11.68 0.60
N GLU A 99 11.66 12.21 1.59
CA GLU A 99 11.57 11.57 2.91
C GLU A 99 10.96 10.16 2.82
N PHE A 100 9.91 10.00 2.00
CA PHE A 100 9.28 8.71 1.76
C PHE A 100 10.27 7.71 1.14
N LEU A 101 10.97 8.10 0.06
CA LEU A 101 11.96 7.25 -0.59
C LEU A 101 13.11 6.88 0.35
N ALA A 102 13.60 7.83 1.15
CA ALA A 102 14.64 7.57 2.15
C ALA A 102 14.18 6.57 3.22
N LYS A 103 12.90 6.59 3.61
CA LYS A 103 12.31 5.59 4.50
C LYS A 103 12.31 4.19 3.86
N ILE A 104 11.85 4.08 2.61
CA ILE A 104 11.81 2.82 1.88
C ILE A 104 13.24 2.25 1.69
N GLU A 105 14.20 3.10 1.35
CA GLU A 105 15.61 2.71 1.21
C GLU A 105 16.15 2.10 2.51
N LYS A 106 15.86 2.70 3.66
CA LYS A 106 16.26 2.16 4.97
C LYS A 106 15.60 0.82 5.28
N THR A 107 14.31 0.64 4.96
CA THR A 107 13.61 -0.63 5.13
C THR A 107 14.23 -1.71 4.25
N VAL A 108 14.48 -1.41 2.97
CA VAL A 108 15.08 -2.34 2.00
C VAL A 108 16.53 -2.70 2.36
N SER A 109 17.30 -1.74 2.86
CA SER A 109 18.70 -1.98 3.25
C SER A 109 18.82 -2.92 4.46
N LYS A 110 17.85 -2.90 5.38
CA LYS A 110 17.79 -3.83 6.50
C LYS A 110 17.57 -5.28 6.05
N ASP A 111 16.75 -5.49 5.02
CA ASP A 111 16.45 -6.83 4.46
C ASP A 111 17.71 -7.53 3.94
N LYS A 112 18.70 -6.80 3.42
CA LYS A 112 19.97 -7.37 2.92
C LYS A 112 20.94 -7.84 4.00
N THR A 113 20.70 -7.54 5.28
CA THR A 113 21.70 -7.77 6.36
C THR A 113 21.31 -8.91 7.31
N THR A 114 20.31 -9.71 6.97
CA THR A 114 19.92 -10.91 7.76
C THR A 114 20.02 -12.17 6.94
#